data_AF-A0A268U305-F1
#
_entry.id   AF-A0A268U305-F1
#
_cell.length_a   1.000
_cell.length_b   1.000
_cell.length_c   1.000
_cell.angle_alpha   90.00
_cell.angle_beta   90.00
_cell.angle_gamma   90.00
#
_symmetry.space_group_name_H-M   'P 1'
#
loop_
_entity.id
_entity.type
_entity.pdbx_description
1 polymer ?
#
loop_
_entity_poly.entity_id
_entity_poly.type
_entity_poly.pdbx_seq_one_letter_code
_entity_poly.pdbx_strand_id
1 'polypeptide(L)'
;MKKNVVFFEVRGGSDKGKDGYRPDTMPMVDALKSKGYDAEVIFFEVGKKDEIYEYVKNNAIAYVSRINPGNLKEENEYFDMLRKLCKDGIIPMPHPDAMIGYGAKDALVHLNDTPLVPKDTYAYYDIQTFKENFPKTLAKGQRVLKQNRGSTGEGIWRVQLLHPLSKPVDSLPLDTEIKCTEAKDNHTEIRKLGEFMDFCEQYITGENGMLVDMTFLPRIVEGEIRLLMLYDKPVNVVHKKPAEGGDNFSATLFSGAKYRYDDPSLWKDLVSTFLSEIPMIKQKLGNYDLPLIWTADFILDTDKDGKDKYVLGEINCSCVGFTSQLELAPKVADEIIAIIERAKK
;
A
#
# COMPACT_ATOMS: atom_id res chain seq x y z
N MET A 1 11.17 -8.87 33.29
CA MET A 1 10.66 -7.95 32.25
C MET A 1 9.55 -8.66 31.50
N LYS A 2 8.44 -7.97 31.21
CA LYS A 2 7.36 -8.49 30.36
C LYS A 2 7.96 -8.76 28.97
N LYS A 3 7.83 -10.00 28.48
CA LYS A 3 8.26 -10.43 27.13
C LYS A 3 7.06 -10.81 26.26
N ASN A 4 5.87 -10.38 26.63
CA ASN A 4 4.65 -10.75 25.93
C ASN A 4 4.40 -9.81 24.74
N VAL A 5 4.24 -10.39 23.56
CA VAL A 5 3.90 -9.69 22.32
C VAL A 5 2.47 -10.04 21.92
N VAL A 6 1.62 -9.01 21.81
CA VAL A 6 0.22 -9.20 21.41
C VAL A 6 0.06 -9.04 19.92
N PHE A 7 -0.53 -10.02 19.26
CA PHE A 7 -0.95 -9.94 17.87
C PHE A 7 -2.42 -9.56 17.83
N PHE A 8 -2.76 -8.42 17.22
CA PHE A 8 -4.16 -8.03 17.02
C PHE A 8 -4.70 -8.66 15.75
N GLU A 9 -5.81 -9.37 15.86
CA GLU A 9 -6.57 -9.93 14.74
C GLU A 9 -8.02 -9.42 14.77
N VAL A 10 -8.76 -9.63 13.69
CA VAL A 10 -10.20 -9.38 13.65
C VAL A 10 -10.90 -10.54 12.93
N ARG A 11 -12.12 -10.86 13.36
CA ARG A 11 -12.93 -11.86 12.67
C ARG A 11 -13.51 -11.29 11.39
N GLY A 12 -13.41 -12.06 10.31
CA GLY A 12 -13.84 -11.64 8.97
C GLY A 12 -12.75 -10.94 8.18
N GLY A 13 -13.04 -10.62 6.92
CA GLY A 13 -12.07 -10.18 5.93
C GLY A 13 -11.69 -11.29 4.95
N SER A 14 -11.25 -10.88 3.76
CA SER A 14 -10.86 -11.80 2.68
C SER A 14 -9.48 -12.44 2.89
N ASP A 15 -8.71 -11.96 3.87
CA ASP A 15 -7.35 -12.38 4.19
C ASP A 15 -7.26 -13.43 5.32
N LYS A 16 -8.40 -13.85 5.90
CA LYS A 16 -8.47 -14.77 7.05
C LYS A 16 -8.90 -16.18 6.66
N GLY A 17 -8.36 -17.17 7.38
CA GLY A 17 -8.81 -18.55 7.34
C GLY A 17 -10.13 -18.78 8.09
N LYS A 18 -10.62 -20.02 8.06
CA LYS A 18 -11.87 -20.43 8.78
C LYS A 18 -11.77 -20.27 10.30
N ASP A 19 -10.55 -20.29 10.82
CA ASP A 19 -10.21 -20.07 12.23
C ASP A 19 -10.20 -18.57 12.62
N GLY A 20 -10.29 -17.68 11.63
CA GLY A 20 -10.28 -16.23 11.82
C GLY A 20 -8.89 -15.61 11.83
N TYR A 21 -7.82 -16.39 11.71
CA TYR A 21 -6.45 -15.87 11.66
C TYR A 21 -6.02 -15.63 10.22
N ARG A 22 -5.05 -14.73 10.01
CA ARG A 22 -4.23 -14.85 8.80
C ARG A 22 -3.39 -16.13 8.87
N PRO A 23 -3.15 -16.80 7.74
CA PRO A 23 -2.33 -18.01 7.71
C PRO A 23 -0.91 -17.83 8.25
N ASP A 24 -0.38 -16.60 8.29
CA ASP A 24 0.95 -16.26 8.77
C ASP A 24 1.00 -15.77 10.23
N THR A 25 -0.15 -15.56 10.89
CA THR A 25 -0.19 -15.07 12.29
C THR A 25 0.35 -16.09 13.29
N MET A 26 -0.19 -17.32 13.30
CA MET A 26 0.28 -18.36 14.23
C MET A 26 1.73 -18.78 14.01
N PRO A 27 2.24 -18.92 12.76
CA PRO A 27 3.67 -19.12 12.52
C PRO A 27 4.57 -18.08 13.21
N MET A 28 4.18 -16.79 13.24
CA MET A 28 4.94 -15.75 13.95
C MET A 28 4.87 -15.92 15.47
N VAL A 29 3.68 -16.21 15.99
CA VAL A 29 3.46 -16.45 17.43
C VAL A 29 4.31 -17.62 17.92
N ASP A 30 4.28 -18.74 17.21
CA ASP A 30 5.01 -19.95 17.57
C ASP A 30 6.53 -19.74 17.43
N ALA A 31 6.96 -19.01 16.41
CA ALA A 31 8.37 -18.63 16.24
C ALA A 31 8.88 -17.77 17.40
N LEU A 32 8.10 -16.79 17.89
CA LEU A 32 8.44 -15.99 19.07
C LEU A 32 8.53 -16.85 20.34
N LYS A 33 7.56 -17.75 20.55
CA LYS A 33 7.56 -18.70 21.68
C LYS A 33 8.80 -19.58 21.68
N SER A 34 9.20 -20.10 20.52
CA SER A 34 10.41 -20.91 20.39
C SER A 34 11.70 -20.14 20.75
N LYS A 35 11.67 -18.79 20.68
CA LYS A 35 12.78 -17.90 21.02
C LYS A 35 12.68 -17.33 22.45
N GLY A 36 11.77 -17.85 23.28
CA GLY A 36 11.64 -17.47 24.69
C GLY A 36 10.93 -16.14 24.94
N TYR A 37 10.12 -15.68 23.98
CA TYR A 37 9.15 -14.59 24.17
C TYR A 37 7.77 -15.20 24.38
N ASP A 38 6.94 -14.57 25.20
CA ASP A 38 5.52 -14.94 25.24
C ASP A 38 4.80 -14.23 24.10
N ALA A 39 3.77 -14.86 23.55
CA ALA A 39 3.01 -14.30 22.45
C ALA A 39 1.58 -14.83 22.44
N GLU A 40 0.63 -13.93 22.21
CA GLU A 40 -0.79 -14.27 22.17
C GLU A 40 -1.50 -13.48 21.08
N VAL A 41 -2.66 -13.98 20.68
CA VAL A 41 -3.53 -13.29 19.72
C VAL A 41 -4.76 -12.77 20.46
N ILE A 42 -5.05 -11.48 20.28
CA ILE A 42 -6.27 -10.85 20.76
C ILE A 42 -7.11 -10.43 19.56
N PHE A 43 -8.34 -10.92 19.51
CA PHE A 43 -9.32 -10.48 18.53
C PHE A 43 -9.90 -9.13 18.95
N PHE A 44 -9.68 -8.10 18.15
CA PHE A 44 -10.22 -6.77 18.40
C PHE A 44 -11.73 -6.76 18.16
N GLU A 45 -12.46 -6.27 19.16
CA GLU A 45 -13.89 -6.01 19.12
C GLU A 45 -14.11 -4.60 19.69
N VAL A 46 -14.76 -3.72 18.93
CA VAL A 46 -14.95 -2.31 19.32
C VAL A 46 -15.64 -2.18 20.67
N GLY A 47 -16.65 -3.02 20.95
CA GLY A 47 -17.36 -3.06 22.23
C GLY A 47 -16.49 -3.46 23.44
N LYS A 48 -15.31 -4.03 23.22
CA LYS A 48 -14.33 -4.40 24.25
C LYS A 48 -13.05 -3.58 24.19
N LYS A 49 -13.01 -2.48 23.42
CA LYS A 49 -11.78 -1.71 23.17
C LYS A 49 -11.08 -1.28 24.47
N ASP A 50 -11.84 -0.85 25.48
CA ASP A 50 -11.28 -0.37 26.74
C ASP A 50 -10.72 -1.53 27.59
N GLU A 51 -11.38 -2.68 27.59
CA GLU A 51 -10.89 -3.91 28.24
C GLU A 51 -9.60 -4.42 27.57
N ILE A 52 -9.58 -4.45 26.24
CA ILE A 52 -8.41 -4.86 25.45
C ILE A 52 -7.25 -3.90 25.72
N TYR A 53 -7.51 -2.59 25.68
CA TYR A 53 -6.50 -1.57 25.97
C TYR A 53 -5.88 -1.77 27.36
N GLU A 54 -6.69 -1.86 28.40
CA GLU A 54 -6.19 -2.04 29.77
C GLU A 54 -5.44 -3.37 29.92
N TYR A 55 -5.91 -4.45 29.31
CA TYR A 55 -5.20 -5.72 29.33
C TYR A 55 -3.82 -5.60 28.67
N VAL A 56 -3.75 -5.08 27.44
CA VAL A 56 -2.51 -5.01 26.67
C VAL A 56 -1.51 -4.07 27.33
N LYS A 57 -1.95 -2.90 27.78
CA LYS A 57 -1.14 -1.96 28.57
C LYS A 57 -0.51 -2.63 29.79
N ASN A 58 -1.28 -3.44 30.51
CA ASN A 58 -0.85 -4.05 31.75
C ASN A 58 -0.09 -5.37 31.57
N ASN A 59 -0.06 -5.97 30.38
CA ASN A 59 0.52 -7.31 30.20
C ASN A 59 1.53 -7.44 29.03
N ALA A 60 1.50 -6.57 28.04
CA ALA A 60 2.36 -6.63 26.86
C ALA A 60 3.57 -5.68 26.95
N ILE A 61 4.59 -5.95 26.13
CA ILE A 61 5.69 -5.00 25.84
C ILE A 61 5.56 -4.40 24.43
N ALA A 62 4.91 -5.13 23.52
CA ALA A 62 4.77 -4.74 22.13
C ALA A 62 3.48 -5.31 21.55
N TYR A 63 3.02 -4.75 20.44
CA TYR A 63 1.97 -5.34 19.63
C TYR A 63 2.37 -5.46 18.16
N VAL A 64 1.77 -6.43 17.47
CA VAL A 64 1.79 -6.55 16.00
C VAL A 64 0.36 -6.43 15.49
N SER A 65 0.08 -5.44 14.65
CA SER A 65 -1.24 -5.34 14.02
C SER A 65 -1.34 -6.30 12.83
N ARG A 66 -2.26 -7.26 12.92
CA ARG A 66 -2.64 -8.16 11.81
C ARG A 66 -4.06 -7.86 11.32
N ILE A 67 -4.49 -6.61 11.46
CA ILE A 67 -5.80 -6.15 10.98
C ILE A 67 -5.59 -5.24 9.78
N ASN A 68 -6.22 -5.57 8.64
CA ASN A 68 -6.36 -4.61 7.56
C ASN A 68 -7.46 -3.61 7.98
N PRO A 69 -7.17 -2.31 8.15
CA PRO A 69 -8.14 -1.33 8.61
C PRO A 69 -9.40 -1.26 7.74
N GLY A 70 -9.27 -1.51 6.43
CA GLY A 70 -10.43 -1.54 5.51
C GLY A 70 -11.45 -2.65 5.81
N ASN A 71 -11.11 -3.63 6.66
CA ASN A 71 -12.05 -4.65 7.14
C ASN A 71 -12.81 -4.21 8.40
N LEU A 72 -12.47 -3.08 9.01
CA LEU A 72 -13.14 -2.53 10.20
C LEU A 72 -14.18 -1.48 9.79
N LYS A 73 -15.38 -1.56 10.37
CA LYS A 73 -16.39 -0.51 10.22
C LYS A 73 -15.98 0.74 10.98
N GLU A 74 -15.53 0.59 12.22
CA GLU A 74 -15.10 1.67 13.10
C GLU A 74 -13.57 1.74 13.20
N GLU A 75 -12.87 1.91 12.07
CA GLU A 75 -11.39 1.90 12.04
C GLU A 75 -10.74 2.93 12.98
N ASN A 76 -11.38 4.09 13.16
CA ASN A 76 -10.87 5.16 14.01
C ASN A 76 -10.74 4.71 15.47
N GLU A 77 -11.68 3.90 15.95
CA GLU A 77 -11.66 3.37 17.31
C GLU A 77 -10.47 2.44 17.53
N TYR A 78 -10.12 1.66 16.50
CA TYR A 78 -8.94 0.81 16.53
C TYR A 78 -7.65 1.65 16.55
N PHE A 79 -7.54 2.65 15.67
CA PHE A 79 -6.37 3.53 15.63
C PHE A 79 -6.19 4.33 16.91
N ASP A 80 -7.27 4.84 17.50
CA ASP A 80 -7.21 5.58 18.76
C ASP A 80 -6.76 4.69 19.92
N MET A 81 -7.21 3.43 19.98
CA MET A 81 -6.69 2.45 20.93
C MET A 81 -5.18 2.23 20.72
N LEU A 82 -4.73 2.01 19.49
CA LEU A 82 -3.31 1.82 19.18
C LEU A 82 -2.47 3.04 19.58
N ARG A 83 -2.93 4.27 19.30
CA ARG A 83 -2.25 5.51 19.71
C ARG A 83 -2.11 5.60 21.22
N LYS A 84 -3.16 5.24 21.98
CA LYS A 84 -3.10 5.20 23.45
C LYS A 84 -2.08 4.17 23.94
N LEU A 85 -2.03 2.97 23.35
CA LEU A 85 -1.02 1.96 23.68
C LEU A 85 0.41 2.46 23.41
N CYS A 86 0.64 3.12 22.27
CA CYS A 86 1.94 3.72 21.94
C CYS A 86 2.34 4.78 22.98
N LYS A 87 1.41 5.66 23.36
CA LYS A 87 1.62 6.71 24.37
C LYS A 87 2.00 6.13 25.74
N ASP A 88 1.48 4.95 26.07
CA ASP A 88 1.78 4.23 27.31
C ASP A 88 3.03 3.32 27.21
N GLY A 89 3.81 3.43 26.13
CA GLY A 89 5.09 2.75 25.95
C GLY A 89 5.01 1.34 25.38
N ILE A 90 3.85 0.90 24.87
CA ILE A 90 3.76 -0.35 24.12
C ILE A 90 4.37 -0.14 22.74
N ILE A 91 5.35 -0.97 22.40
CA ILE A 91 6.14 -0.83 21.17
C ILE A 91 5.29 -1.27 19.96
N PRO A 92 5.10 -0.40 18.96
CA PRO A 92 4.16 -0.67 17.88
C PRO A 92 4.81 -1.30 16.65
N MET A 93 4.15 -2.30 16.05
CA MET A 93 4.56 -2.91 14.78
C MET A 93 3.36 -3.09 13.83
N PRO A 94 2.96 -2.04 13.09
CA PRO A 94 3.49 -0.66 13.07
C PRO A 94 2.76 0.32 14.02
N HIS A 95 3.28 1.55 14.13
CA HIS A 95 2.54 2.69 14.70
C HIS A 95 1.32 3.02 13.81
N PRO A 96 0.13 3.34 14.36
CA PRO A 96 -1.07 3.60 13.56
C PRO A 96 -0.89 4.73 12.55
N ASP A 97 -0.18 5.80 12.92
CA ASP A 97 0.07 6.92 11.99
C ASP A 97 1.08 6.56 10.88
N ALA A 98 1.94 5.55 11.09
CA ALA A 98 2.74 4.99 10.00
C ALA A 98 1.86 4.20 9.03
N MET A 99 0.83 3.48 9.53
CA MET A 99 -0.15 2.79 8.67
C MET A 99 -0.90 3.76 7.76
N ILE A 100 -1.24 4.93 8.29
CA ILE A 100 -1.91 5.98 7.53
C ILE A 100 -0.93 6.61 6.54
N GLY A 101 0.21 7.11 7.00
CA GLY A 101 1.15 7.86 6.18
C GLY A 101 1.79 7.05 5.04
N TYR A 102 2.08 5.76 5.26
CA TYR A 102 2.66 4.90 4.23
C TYR A 102 1.60 4.20 3.38
N GLY A 103 0.41 3.94 3.94
CA GLY A 103 -0.63 3.14 3.29
C GLY A 103 -1.60 3.97 2.45
N ALA A 104 -1.69 5.27 2.70
CA ALA A 104 -2.51 6.17 1.89
C ALA A 104 -1.90 6.36 0.50
N LYS A 105 -2.76 6.49 -0.52
CA LYS A 105 -2.30 6.62 -1.91
C LYS A 105 -1.55 7.92 -2.17
N ASP A 106 -1.87 8.98 -1.44
CA ASP A 106 -1.17 10.27 -1.51
C ASP A 106 0.27 10.23 -0.98
N ALA A 107 0.72 9.13 -0.38
CA ALA A 107 2.15 8.88 -0.14
C ALA A 107 2.98 9.08 -1.42
N LEU A 108 2.44 8.74 -2.60
CA LEU A 108 3.09 9.00 -3.88
C LEU A 108 3.30 10.50 -4.13
N VAL A 109 2.31 11.32 -3.81
CA VAL A 109 2.35 12.77 -3.99
C VAL A 109 3.35 13.41 -3.05
N HIS A 110 3.42 12.93 -1.81
CA HIS A 110 4.46 13.37 -0.86
C HIS A 110 5.89 13.06 -1.33
N LEU A 111 6.05 12.09 -2.24
CA LEU A 111 7.32 11.65 -2.82
C LEU A 111 7.56 12.15 -4.26
N ASN A 112 6.65 12.96 -4.85
CA ASN A 112 6.73 13.37 -6.26
C ASN A 112 7.87 14.35 -6.59
N ASP A 113 8.52 14.93 -5.58
CA ASP A 113 9.71 15.75 -5.70
C ASP A 113 11.02 14.95 -5.64
N THR A 114 10.91 13.62 -5.51
CA THR A 114 12.02 12.67 -5.45
C THR A 114 12.20 11.94 -6.80
N PRO A 115 13.30 11.20 -7.02
CA PRO A 115 13.44 10.35 -8.20
C PRO A 115 12.44 9.18 -8.27
N LEU A 116 11.81 8.80 -7.15
CA LEU A 116 10.96 7.61 -7.03
C LEU A 116 9.60 7.78 -7.72
N VAL A 117 9.04 8.99 -7.74
CA VAL A 117 7.68 9.25 -8.24
C VAL A 117 7.72 10.39 -9.27
N PRO A 118 6.93 10.33 -10.37
CA PRO A 118 6.89 11.40 -11.35
C PRO A 118 6.38 12.71 -10.75
N LYS A 119 7.04 13.83 -11.09
CA LYS A 119 6.71 15.17 -10.58
C LYS A 119 5.29 15.63 -10.87
N ASP A 120 4.68 15.09 -11.91
CA ASP A 120 3.30 15.37 -12.32
C ASP A 120 2.30 14.39 -11.68
N THR A 121 2.58 13.93 -10.45
CA THR A 121 1.65 13.13 -9.64
C THR A 121 0.91 14.03 -8.67
N TYR A 122 -0.42 13.98 -8.66
CA TYR A 122 -1.29 14.87 -7.87
C TYR A 122 -2.26 14.07 -7.00
N ALA A 123 -2.73 14.67 -5.90
CA ALA A 123 -3.84 14.18 -5.10
C ALA A 123 -4.94 15.24 -5.08
N TYR A 124 -6.17 14.80 -5.29
CA TYR A 124 -7.36 15.65 -5.19
C TYR A 124 -8.15 15.25 -3.95
N TYR A 125 -8.33 16.20 -3.05
CA TYR A 125 -9.09 16.03 -1.80
C TYR A 125 -10.49 16.66 -1.88
N ASP A 126 -10.77 17.39 -2.96
CA ASP A 126 -12.06 18.00 -3.23
C ASP A 126 -12.40 17.92 -4.72
N ILE A 127 -13.70 17.90 -5.01
CA ILE A 127 -14.23 17.74 -6.36
C ILE A 127 -13.83 18.92 -7.26
N GLN A 128 -13.76 20.13 -6.70
CA GLN A 128 -13.47 21.33 -7.47
C GLN A 128 -12.04 21.26 -8.03
N THR A 129 -11.04 20.98 -7.21
CA THR A 129 -9.64 20.89 -7.64
C THR A 129 -9.42 19.73 -8.61
N PHE A 130 -10.11 18.60 -8.43
CA PHE A 130 -10.12 17.52 -9.42
C PHE A 130 -10.67 18.00 -10.76
N LYS A 131 -11.85 18.65 -10.75
CA LYS A 131 -12.52 19.10 -11.97
C LYS A 131 -11.73 20.14 -12.74
N GLU A 132 -11.00 20.99 -12.03
CA GLU A 132 -10.16 22.03 -12.62
C GLU A 132 -8.85 21.50 -13.21
N ASN A 133 -8.27 20.43 -12.67
CA ASN A 133 -6.90 20.03 -12.98
C ASN A 133 -6.78 18.75 -13.81
N PHE A 134 -7.66 17.77 -13.61
CA PHE A 134 -7.58 16.51 -14.35
C PHE A 134 -7.67 16.67 -15.89
N PRO A 135 -8.52 17.56 -16.45
CA PRO A 135 -8.50 17.83 -17.89
C PRO A 135 -7.16 18.37 -18.40
N LYS A 136 -6.39 19.06 -17.55
CA LYS A 136 -5.07 19.62 -17.90
C LYS A 136 -3.97 18.57 -17.86
N THR A 137 -4.03 17.64 -16.90
CA THR A 137 -3.05 16.56 -16.79
C THR A 137 -3.27 15.51 -17.87
N LEU A 138 -4.52 15.14 -18.14
CA LEU A 138 -4.88 14.21 -19.23
C LEU A 138 -4.54 14.77 -20.62
N ALA A 139 -4.56 16.08 -20.81
CA ALA A 139 -4.11 16.71 -22.06
C ALA A 139 -2.63 16.43 -22.39
N LYS A 140 -1.80 16.12 -21.37
CA LYS A 140 -0.37 15.86 -21.52
C LYS A 140 -0.05 14.39 -21.82
N GLY A 141 -0.99 13.48 -21.59
CA GLY A 141 -0.78 12.04 -21.77
C GLY A 141 -1.76 11.20 -20.98
N GLN A 142 -1.69 9.89 -21.19
CA GLN A 142 -2.53 8.92 -20.47
C GLN A 142 -2.26 8.99 -18.96
N ARG A 143 -3.33 8.86 -18.18
CA ARG A 143 -3.29 8.97 -16.72
C ARG A 143 -3.77 7.69 -16.05
N VAL A 144 -3.36 7.48 -14.82
CA VAL A 144 -3.90 6.48 -13.91
C VAL A 144 -4.48 7.20 -12.71
N LEU A 145 -5.79 7.12 -12.55
CA LEU A 145 -6.48 7.58 -11.35
C LEU A 145 -6.55 6.44 -10.33
N LYS A 146 -6.29 6.71 -9.06
CA LYS A 146 -6.29 5.72 -7.98
C LYS A 146 -7.08 6.25 -6.78
N GLN A 147 -8.17 5.58 -6.41
CA GLN A 147 -8.85 5.87 -5.15
C GLN A 147 -7.99 5.46 -3.95
N ASN A 148 -8.20 6.10 -2.81
CA ASN A 148 -7.46 5.79 -1.57
C ASN A 148 -7.77 4.39 -1.02
N ARG A 149 -9.06 4.08 -0.86
CA ARG A 149 -9.56 2.84 -0.23
C ARG A 149 -10.03 1.85 -1.28
N GLY A 150 -9.09 1.31 -2.04
CA GLY A 150 -9.35 0.25 -3.02
C GLY A 150 -8.45 -0.95 -2.75
N SER A 151 -8.96 -2.16 -3.00
CA SER A 151 -8.13 -3.37 -3.03
C SER A 151 -8.21 -4.03 -4.39
N THR A 152 -7.18 -4.80 -4.74
CA THR A 152 -7.19 -5.65 -5.95
C THR A 152 -7.54 -4.91 -7.26
N GLY A 153 -7.16 -3.64 -7.39
CA GLY A 153 -7.37 -2.86 -8.62
C GLY A 153 -8.70 -2.07 -8.68
N GLU A 154 -9.56 -2.20 -7.67
CA GLU A 154 -10.81 -1.43 -7.60
C GLU A 154 -10.55 0.08 -7.48
N GLY A 155 -11.25 0.87 -8.29
CA GLY A 155 -11.08 2.32 -8.39
C GLY A 155 -9.70 2.76 -8.86
N ILE A 156 -8.98 1.89 -9.57
CA ILE A 156 -7.77 2.22 -10.31
C ILE A 156 -8.10 2.24 -11.80
N TRP A 157 -8.09 3.42 -12.40
CA TRP A 157 -8.53 3.65 -13.77
C TRP A 157 -7.40 4.17 -14.64
N ARG A 158 -7.08 3.43 -15.71
CA ARG A 158 -6.29 3.97 -16.82
C ARG A 158 -7.21 4.81 -17.70
N VAL A 159 -6.87 6.08 -17.90
CA VAL A 159 -7.65 7.03 -18.67
C VAL A 159 -6.85 7.53 -19.86
N GLN A 160 -7.46 7.42 -21.04
CA GLN A 160 -6.81 7.67 -22.32
C GLN A 160 -7.77 8.45 -23.22
N LEU A 161 -7.25 9.30 -24.09
CA LEU A 161 -8.07 9.88 -25.14
C LEU A 161 -8.49 8.80 -26.14
N LEU A 162 -9.76 8.78 -26.54
CA LEU A 162 -10.21 7.87 -27.59
C LEU A 162 -9.60 8.26 -28.95
N HIS A 163 -9.45 9.56 -29.17
CA HIS A 163 -8.87 10.14 -30.38
C HIS A 163 -7.67 11.03 -30.03
N PRO A 164 -6.56 10.97 -30.81
CA PRO A 164 -5.42 11.83 -30.59
C PRO A 164 -5.82 13.30 -30.76
N LEU A 165 -5.21 14.18 -29.98
CA LEU A 165 -5.36 15.61 -30.18
C LEU A 165 -4.70 16.03 -31.51
N SER A 166 -5.38 16.87 -32.28
CA SER A 166 -4.82 17.45 -33.51
C SER A 166 -3.70 18.46 -33.23
N LYS A 167 -3.68 19.05 -32.03
CA LYS A 167 -2.65 19.94 -31.51
C LYS A 167 -2.61 19.88 -29.98
N PRO A 168 -1.47 20.21 -29.35
CA PRO A 168 -1.41 20.37 -27.89
C PRO A 168 -2.43 21.40 -27.40
N VAL A 169 -3.09 21.10 -26.28
CA VAL A 169 -4.01 22.00 -25.57
C VAL A 169 -3.67 22.02 -24.09
N ASP A 170 -3.95 23.13 -23.42
CA ASP A 170 -3.69 23.24 -21.98
C ASP A 170 -4.73 22.50 -21.14
N SER A 171 -5.94 22.31 -21.66
CA SER A 171 -7.05 21.63 -21.00
C SER A 171 -8.00 21.03 -22.03
N LEU A 172 -8.52 19.84 -21.72
CA LEU A 172 -9.51 19.16 -22.56
C LEU A 172 -10.93 19.71 -22.34
N PRO A 173 -11.76 19.83 -23.40
CA PRO A 173 -13.21 20.01 -23.27
C PRO A 173 -13.88 18.85 -22.53
N LEU A 174 -14.93 19.13 -21.75
CA LEU A 174 -15.62 18.10 -20.97
C LEU A 174 -16.40 17.06 -21.82
N ASP A 175 -16.69 17.38 -23.08
CA ASP A 175 -17.31 16.48 -24.04
C ASP A 175 -16.29 15.60 -24.80
N THR A 176 -15.00 15.72 -24.49
CA THR A 176 -13.93 14.85 -25.06
C THR A 176 -14.24 13.39 -24.76
N GLU A 177 -14.23 12.56 -25.80
CA GLU A 177 -14.36 11.11 -25.66
C GLU A 177 -13.07 10.48 -25.15
N ILE A 178 -13.21 9.71 -24.08
CA ILE A 178 -12.11 9.04 -23.39
C ILE A 178 -12.42 7.55 -23.27
N LYS A 179 -11.34 6.76 -23.22
CA LYS A 179 -11.34 5.34 -22.90
C LYS A 179 -10.85 5.17 -21.47
N CYS A 180 -11.68 4.56 -20.63
CA CYS A 180 -11.38 4.28 -19.22
C CYS A 180 -11.30 2.77 -19.04
N THR A 181 -10.18 2.26 -18.50
CA THR A 181 -10.01 0.83 -18.21
C THR A 181 -9.76 0.64 -16.71
N GLU A 182 -10.60 -0.13 -16.02
CA GLU A 182 -10.42 -0.39 -14.58
C GLU A 182 -9.46 -1.57 -14.35
N ALA A 183 -8.54 -1.44 -13.41
CA ALA A 183 -7.59 -2.50 -13.08
C ALA A 183 -8.25 -3.70 -12.36
N LYS A 184 -9.48 -3.56 -11.87
CA LYS A 184 -10.20 -4.62 -11.15
C LYS A 184 -10.34 -5.90 -11.98
N ASP A 185 -10.76 -5.75 -13.22
CA ASP A 185 -11.05 -6.84 -14.15
C ASP A 185 -10.67 -6.51 -15.62
N ASN A 186 -9.99 -5.39 -15.86
CA ASN A 186 -9.63 -4.86 -17.18
C ASN A 186 -10.84 -4.55 -18.08
N HIS A 187 -12.06 -4.39 -17.55
CA HIS A 187 -13.16 -3.88 -18.37
C HIS A 187 -12.86 -2.46 -18.86
N THR A 188 -13.45 -2.11 -20.01
CA THR A 188 -13.26 -0.82 -20.65
C THR A 188 -14.60 -0.13 -20.86
N GLU A 189 -14.63 1.17 -20.57
CA GLU A 189 -15.73 2.07 -20.85
C GLU A 189 -15.30 3.18 -21.82
N ILE A 190 -16.18 3.58 -22.72
CA ILE A 190 -16.03 4.81 -23.52
C ILE A 190 -16.99 5.83 -22.92
N ARG A 191 -16.47 6.98 -22.49
CA ARG A 191 -17.24 8.01 -21.81
C ARG A 191 -16.84 9.41 -22.28
N LYS A 192 -17.68 10.39 -21.97
CA LYS A 192 -17.26 11.79 -22.02
C LYS A 192 -16.46 12.13 -20.77
N LEU A 193 -15.44 12.97 -20.92
CA LEU A 193 -14.56 13.37 -19.82
C LEU A 193 -15.32 13.90 -18.60
N GLY A 194 -16.27 14.81 -18.80
CA GLY A 194 -17.08 15.36 -17.70
C GLY A 194 -17.90 14.30 -16.97
N GLU A 195 -18.50 13.38 -17.70
CA GLU A 195 -19.32 12.29 -17.13
C GLU A 195 -18.47 11.33 -16.28
N PHE A 196 -17.27 11.00 -16.76
CA PHE A 196 -16.33 10.17 -15.98
C PHE A 196 -15.83 10.89 -14.73
N MET A 197 -15.64 12.21 -14.80
CA MET A 197 -15.25 13.02 -13.65
C MET A 197 -16.37 13.10 -12.61
N ASP A 198 -17.63 13.24 -13.03
CA ASP A 198 -18.79 13.14 -12.15
C ASP A 198 -18.87 11.76 -11.47
N PHE A 199 -18.59 10.69 -12.21
CA PHE A 199 -18.48 9.34 -11.65
C PHE A 199 -17.37 9.23 -10.59
N CYS A 200 -16.21 9.86 -10.81
CA CYS A 200 -15.09 9.80 -9.86
C CYS A 200 -15.33 10.56 -8.54
N GLU A 201 -16.36 11.41 -8.45
CA GLU A 201 -16.70 12.15 -7.21
C GLU A 201 -16.93 11.20 -6.02
N GLN A 202 -17.38 9.97 -6.28
CA GLN A 202 -17.57 8.94 -5.25
C GLN A 202 -16.27 8.55 -4.53
N TYR A 203 -15.10 8.70 -5.17
CA TYR A 203 -13.80 8.37 -4.58
C TYR A 203 -13.25 9.50 -3.70
N ILE A 204 -13.74 10.71 -3.89
CA ILE A 204 -13.34 11.92 -3.15
C ILE A 204 -14.31 12.20 -2.00
N THR A 205 -15.58 11.82 -2.15
CA THR A 205 -16.62 12.07 -1.15
C THR A 205 -16.50 11.11 0.03
N GLY A 206 -16.54 11.64 1.25
CA GLY A 206 -16.58 10.85 2.48
C GLY A 206 -15.28 10.92 3.29
N GLU A 207 -15.22 10.11 4.34
CA GLU A 207 -14.07 10.08 5.24
C GLU A 207 -12.84 9.49 4.52
N ASN A 208 -11.72 10.22 4.57
CA ASN A 208 -10.47 9.87 3.88
C ASN A 208 -10.59 9.72 2.36
N GLY A 209 -11.63 10.33 1.76
CA GLY A 209 -11.81 10.39 0.32
C GLY A 209 -10.72 11.23 -0.35
N MET A 210 -10.11 10.66 -1.38
CA MET A 210 -9.14 11.34 -2.25
C MET A 210 -8.98 10.53 -3.55
N LEU A 211 -8.46 11.21 -4.58
CA LEU A 211 -8.12 10.59 -5.84
C LEU A 211 -6.70 10.99 -6.27
N VAL A 212 -5.83 10.01 -6.44
CA VAL A 212 -4.47 10.24 -6.95
C VAL A 212 -4.49 10.18 -8.46
N ASP A 213 -3.85 11.16 -9.11
CA ASP A 213 -3.64 11.24 -10.54
C ASP A 213 -2.15 11.12 -10.85
N MET A 214 -1.76 10.03 -11.51
CA MET A 214 -0.39 9.72 -11.89
C MET A 214 -0.27 9.47 -13.39
N THR A 215 0.87 9.77 -14.00
CA THR A 215 1.10 9.43 -15.41
C THR A 215 1.04 7.91 -15.62
N PHE A 216 0.48 7.47 -16.74
CA PHE A 216 0.50 6.05 -17.09
C PHE A 216 1.91 5.64 -17.51
N LEU A 217 2.40 4.53 -16.96
CA LEU A 217 3.71 3.97 -17.25
C LEU A 217 3.57 2.79 -18.22
N PRO A 218 3.92 2.94 -19.51
CA PRO A 218 3.64 1.93 -20.53
C PRO A 218 4.32 0.58 -20.29
N ARG A 219 5.48 0.58 -19.62
CA ARG A 219 6.24 -0.64 -19.31
C ARG A 219 5.60 -1.47 -18.18
N ILE A 220 4.43 -1.11 -17.65
CA ILE A 220 3.64 -1.99 -16.77
C ILE A 220 3.34 -3.35 -17.40
N VAL A 221 3.31 -3.43 -18.75
CA VAL A 221 3.18 -4.69 -19.49
C VAL A 221 4.36 -5.66 -19.27
N GLU A 222 5.53 -5.15 -18.85
CA GLU A 222 6.68 -5.96 -18.44
C GLU A 222 6.50 -6.51 -17.02
N GLY A 223 5.63 -5.91 -16.22
CA GLY A 223 5.21 -6.34 -14.89
C GLY A 223 5.51 -5.33 -13.79
N GLU A 224 4.73 -5.43 -12.73
CA GLU A 224 4.95 -4.71 -11.47
C GLU A 224 5.90 -5.52 -10.58
N ILE A 225 6.85 -4.85 -9.95
CA ILE A 225 7.88 -5.46 -9.11
C ILE A 225 7.60 -5.07 -7.67
N ARG A 226 7.09 -6.01 -6.87
CA ARG A 226 6.81 -5.82 -5.44
C ARG A 226 8.00 -6.28 -4.61
N LEU A 227 8.65 -5.34 -3.92
CA LEU A 227 9.63 -5.65 -2.88
C LEU A 227 8.89 -5.92 -1.57
N LEU A 228 9.02 -7.14 -1.04
CA LEU A 228 8.57 -7.45 0.32
C LEU A 228 9.69 -7.07 1.31
N MET A 229 9.35 -6.17 2.22
CA MET A 229 10.26 -5.62 3.21
C MET A 229 9.95 -6.19 4.60
N LEU A 230 10.97 -6.64 5.31
CA LEU A 230 10.97 -6.92 6.74
C LEU A 230 11.75 -5.80 7.43
N TYR A 231 11.03 -4.86 8.03
CA TYR A 231 11.60 -3.60 8.52
C TYR A 231 12.40 -2.87 7.42
N ASP A 232 13.73 -2.84 7.51
CA ASP A 232 14.63 -2.21 6.53
C ASP A 232 15.28 -3.22 5.54
N LYS A 233 14.90 -4.49 5.58
CA LYS A 233 15.51 -5.57 4.79
C LYS A 233 14.57 -6.08 3.70
N PRO A 234 14.98 -6.12 2.43
CA PRO A 234 14.21 -6.83 1.41
C PRO A 234 14.35 -8.34 1.63
N VAL A 235 13.22 -9.05 1.71
CA VAL A 235 13.19 -10.49 1.98
C VAL A 235 12.67 -11.32 0.81
N ASN A 236 11.95 -10.71 -0.12
CA ASN A 236 11.43 -11.37 -1.31
C ASN A 236 11.07 -10.33 -2.39
N VAL A 237 11.10 -10.72 -3.65
CA VAL A 237 10.57 -9.92 -4.76
C VAL A 237 9.48 -10.69 -5.47
N VAL A 238 8.33 -10.05 -5.69
CA VAL A 238 7.23 -10.61 -6.48
C VAL A 238 7.11 -9.83 -7.78
N HIS A 239 7.45 -10.47 -8.90
CA HIS A 239 7.24 -9.92 -10.23
C HIS A 239 5.86 -10.33 -10.74
N LYS A 240 4.96 -9.37 -10.88
CA LYS A 240 3.55 -9.55 -11.26
C LYS A 240 3.35 -9.07 -12.69
N LYS A 241 3.35 -9.99 -13.65
CA LYS A 241 3.18 -9.67 -15.06
C LYS A 241 1.68 -9.68 -15.45
N PRO A 242 1.09 -8.58 -15.93
CA PRO A 242 -0.28 -8.54 -16.41
C PRO A 242 -0.57 -9.59 -17.49
N ALA A 243 -1.85 -9.92 -17.67
CA ALA A 243 -2.30 -10.74 -18.79
C ALA A 243 -1.91 -10.10 -20.14
N GLU A 244 -1.50 -10.92 -21.12
CA GLU A 244 -1.10 -10.42 -22.43
C GLU A 244 -2.30 -9.90 -23.25
N GLY A 245 -2.03 -8.90 -24.09
CA GLY A 245 -2.98 -8.39 -25.08
C GLY A 245 -3.82 -7.19 -24.63
N GLY A 246 -4.33 -6.43 -25.61
CA GLY A 246 -5.24 -5.31 -25.40
C GLY A 246 -4.66 -4.19 -24.54
N ASP A 247 -5.50 -3.63 -23.68
CA ASP A 247 -5.15 -2.57 -22.73
C ASP A 247 -4.95 -3.09 -21.30
N ASN A 248 -4.72 -4.40 -21.16
CA ASN A 248 -4.48 -5.05 -19.88
C ASN A 248 -3.26 -4.43 -19.20
N PHE A 249 -3.48 -3.88 -18.00
CA PHE A 249 -2.42 -3.32 -17.17
C PHE A 249 -2.50 -3.77 -15.72
N SER A 250 -3.59 -4.46 -15.35
CA SER A 250 -3.77 -4.99 -14.01
C SER A 250 -2.76 -6.09 -13.69
N ALA A 251 -2.06 -5.92 -12.57
CA ALA A 251 -1.09 -6.87 -12.05
C ALA A 251 -1.69 -7.82 -10.99
N THR A 252 -3.01 -8.01 -10.98
CA THR A 252 -3.70 -8.86 -9.99
C THR A 252 -3.93 -10.28 -10.52
N LEU A 253 -3.90 -11.28 -9.63
CA LEU A 253 -4.17 -12.67 -10.03
C LEU A 253 -5.58 -12.84 -10.62
N PHE A 254 -6.57 -12.11 -10.09
CA PHE A 254 -7.96 -12.16 -10.56
C PHE A 254 -8.13 -11.66 -12.00
N SER A 255 -7.27 -10.75 -12.44
CA SER A 255 -7.26 -10.23 -13.82
C SER A 255 -6.36 -11.04 -14.76
N GLY A 256 -5.84 -12.19 -14.31
CA GLY A 256 -5.04 -13.12 -15.11
C GLY A 256 -3.53 -12.86 -15.07
N ALA A 257 -3.04 -12.03 -14.16
CA ALA A 257 -1.60 -11.80 -14.02
C ALA A 257 -0.85 -13.08 -13.58
N LYS A 258 0.40 -13.21 -14.03
CA LYS A 258 1.31 -14.30 -13.65
C LYS A 258 2.34 -13.79 -12.67
N TYR A 259 2.48 -14.48 -11.53
CA TYR A 259 3.42 -14.10 -10.49
C TYR A 259 4.66 -14.98 -10.54
N ARG A 260 5.82 -14.35 -10.43
CA ARG A 260 7.11 -15.00 -10.22
C ARG A 260 7.72 -14.46 -8.92
N TYR A 261 8.36 -15.35 -8.17
CA TYR A 261 9.04 -15.00 -6.92
C TYR A 261 10.54 -15.07 -7.16
N ASP A 262 11.23 -13.98 -6.86
CA ASP A 262 12.66 -13.81 -7.12
C ASP A 262 13.40 -13.48 -5.82
N ASP A 263 14.66 -13.92 -5.76
CA ASP A 263 15.57 -13.47 -4.70
C ASP A 263 15.91 -11.97 -4.90
N PRO A 264 15.93 -11.13 -3.85
CA PRO A 264 16.29 -9.72 -3.95
C PRO A 264 17.65 -9.46 -4.61
N SER A 265 18.59 -10.40 -4.55
CA SER A 265 19.90 -10.30 -5.21
C SER A 265 19.84 -10.31 -6.74
N LEU A 266 18.71 -10.67 -7.35
CA LEU A 266 18.48 -10.54 -8.80
C LEU A 266 18.07 -9.11 -9.19
N TRP A 267 17.71 -8.27 -8.21
CA TRP A 267 17.19 -6.91 -8.39
C TRP A 267 18.09 -5.86 -7.71
N LYS A 268 19.41 -6.03 -7.81
CA LYS A 268 20.41 -5.25 -7.04
C LYS A 268 20.27 -3.74 -7.20
N ASP A 269 20.06 -3.27 -8.43
CA ASP A 269 19.96 -1.83 -8.71
C ASP A 269 18.72 -1.24 -8.03
N LEU A 270 17.55 -1.84 -8.24
CA LEU A 270 16.32 -1.47 -7.54
C LEU A 270 16.49 -1.50 -6.01
N VAL A 271 16.99 -2.61 -5.48
CA VAL A 271 17.16 -2.80 -4.03
C VAL A 271 18.11 -1.75 -3.44
N SER A 272 19.29 -1.57 -4.03
CA SER A 272 20.29 -0.64 -3.52
C SER A 272 19.83 0.81 -3.58
N THR A 273 19.22 1.22 -4.71
CA THR A 273 18.64 2.56 -4.85
C THR A 273 17.53 2.76 -3.83
N PHE A 274 16.57 1.85 -3.73
CA PHE A 274 15.43 2.01 -2.83
C PHE A 274 15.85 2.08 -1.36
N LEU A 275 16.77 1.21 -0.92
CA LEU A 275 17.30 1.23 0.44
C LEU A 275 17.98 2.56 0.79
N SER A 276 18.66 3.19 -0.17
CA SER A 276 19.29 4.49 0.05
C SER A 276 18.29 5.64 0.22
N GLU A 277 17.07 5.49 -0.31
CA GLU A 277 15.99 6.48 -0.23
C GLU A 277 15.13 6.33 1.04
N ILE A 278 15.20 5.20 1.74
CA ILE A 278 14.40 4.92 2.95
C ILE A 278 14.43 6.06 3.99
N PRO A 279 15.59 6.65 4.35
CA PRO A 279 15.61 7.75 5.33
C PRO A 279 14.78 8.96 4.89
N MET A 280 14.82 9.30 3.60
CA MET A 280 14.05 10.40 3.03
C MET A 280 12.56 10.05 2.98
N ILE A 281 12.21 8.80 2.62
CA ILE A 281 10.83 8.31 2.66
C ILE A 281 10.27 8.42 4.07
N LYS A 282 11.02 7.96 5.09
CA LYS A 282 10.63 8.10 6.50
C LYS A 282 10.32 9.55 6.84
N GLN A 283 11.22 10.47 6.50
CA GLN A 283 11.05 11.89 6.79
C GLN A 283 9.76 12.46 6.16
N LYS A 284 9.49 12.13 4.89
CA LYS A 284 8.34 12.65 4.15
C LYS A 284 7.02 12.03 4.56
N LEU A 285 7.03 10.78 5.02
CA LEU A 285 5.83 10.03 5.40
C LEU A 285 5.59 10.00 6.92
N GLY A 286 5.92 11.11 7.60
CA GLY A 286 5.55 11.34 9.00
C GLY A 286 6.63 10.99 10.03
N ASN A 287 7.82 10.56 9.61
CA ASN A 287 8.98 10.29 10.46
C ASN A 287 8.75 9.21 11.55
N TYR A 288 7.85 8.27 11.28
CA TYR A 288 7.67 7.07 12.10
C TYR A 288 8.64 5.97 11.72
N ASP A 289 8.79 4.98 12.61
CA ASP A 289 9.53 3.76 12.29
C ASP A 289 8.87 2.95 11.18
N LEU A 290 9.71 2.21 10.45
CA LEU A 290 9.24 1.38 9.35
C LEU A 290 8.30 0.29 9.89
N PRO A 291 7.26 -0.07 9.13
CA PRO A 291 6.43 -1.21 9.49
C PRO A 291 7.24 -2.49 9.58
N LEU A 292 6.80 -3.43 10.43
CA LEU A 292 7.45 -4.73 10.56
C LEU A 292 7.45 -5.48 9.21
N ILE A 293 6.30 -5.54 8.54
CA ILE A 293 6.16 -6.12 7.20
C ILE A 293 5.42 -5.11 6.33
N TRP A 294 6.01 -4.75 5.21
CA TRP A 294 5.43 -3.83 4.24
C TRP A 294 5.95 -4.13 2.85
N THR A 295 5.33 -3.54 1.82
CA THR A 295 5.82 -3.63 0.45
C THR A 295 5.95 -2.27 -0.21
N ALA A 296 6.86 -2.21 -1.17
CA ALA A 296 6.95 -1.14 -2.14
C ALA A 296 6.83 -1.76 -3.53
N ASP A 297 5.90 -1.25 -4.33
CA ASP A 297 5.53 -1.80 -5.63
C ASP A 297 6.03 -0.83 -6.70
N PHE A 298 6.84 -1.33 -7.63
CA PHE A 298 7.52 -0.54 -8.65
C PHE A 298 7.07 -0.93 -10.05
N ILE A 299 7.07 0.06 -10.94
CA ILE A 299 6.81 -0.10 -12.36
C ILE A 299 8.04 0.41 -13.09
N LEU A 300 8.47 -0.33 -14.11
CA LEU A 300 9.59 0.11 -14.94
C LEU A 300 9.22 1.35 -15.76
N ASP A 301 10.22 2.19 -16.00
CA ASP A 301 10.22 3.29 -16.93
C ASP A 301 11.62 3.40 -17.55
N THR A 302 11.81 4.30 -18.50
CA THR A 302 13.12 4.52 -19.14
C THR A 302 13.60 5.92 -18.82
N ASP A 303 14.82 6.04 -18.28
CA ASP A 303 15.43 7.34 -18.07
C ASP A 303 15.88 8.01 -19.38
N LYS A 304 16.35 9.26 -19.27
CA LYS A 304 16.84 10.05 -20.42
C LYS A 304 18.02 9.42 -21.17
N ASP A 305 18.75 8.51 -20.51
CA ASP A 305 19.94 7.84 -21.04
C ASP A 305 19.60 6.42 -21.55
N GLY A 306 18.31 6.05 -21.59
CA GLY A 306 17.84 4.76 -22.08
C GLY A 306 17.94 3.62 -21.06
N LYS A 307 18.21 3.91 -19.78
CA LYS A 307 18.36 2.90 -18.72
C LYS A 307 17.05 2.66 -17.98
N ASP A 308 16.96 1.50 -17.35
CA ASP A 308 15.84 1.16 -16.48
C ASP A 308 15.74 2.14 -15.31
N LYS A 309 14.55 2.70 -15.15
CA LYS A 309 14.15 3.49 -14.00
C LYS A 309 13.01 2.77 -13.29
N TYR A 310 13.09 2.69 -11.97
CA TYR A 310 12.03 2.10 -11.16
C TYR A 310 11.17 3.20 -10.56
N VAL A 311 9.89 3.23 -10.93
CA VAL A 311 8.93 4.23 -10.46
C VAL A 311 8.03 3.59 -9.41
N LEU A 312 7.96 4.19 -8.23
CA LEU A 312 7.11 3.73 -7.14
C LEU A 312 5.63 3.95 -7.50
N GLY A 313 4.86 2.87 -7.48
CA GLY A 313 3.44 2.85 -7.82
C GLY A 313 2.50 2.74 -6.63
N GLU A 314 2.96 2.13 -5.53
CA GLU A 314 2.23 1.96 -4.26
C GLU A 314 3.19 1.55 -3.13
N ILE A 315 2.84 1.91 -1.89
CA ILE A 315 3.37 1.31 -0.66
C ILE A 315 2.22 0.64 0.08
N ASN A 316 2.46 -0.58 0.60
CA ASN A 316 1.49 -1.30 1.43
C ASN A 316 2.09 -1.56 2.81
N CYS A 317 1.50 -1.03 3.87
CA CYS A 317 2.01 -1.19 5.24
C CYS A 317 0.96 -1.72 6.24
N SER A 318 -0.27 -1.89 5.78
CA SER A 318 -1.39 -2.32 6.61
C SER A 318 -1.63 -3.81 6.43
N CYS A 319 -1.23 -4.60 7.43
CA CYS A 319 -1.48 -6.04 7.47
C CYS A 319 -0.98 -6.80 6.22
N VAL A 320 0.22 -6.46 5.76
CA VAL A 320 0.90 -7.22 4.70
C VAL A 320 1.25 -8.61 5.23
N GLY A 321 1.00 -9.61 4.38
CA GLY A 321 1.29 -11.00 4.70
C GLY A 321 2.31 -11.64 3.77
N PHE A 322 2.83 -12.77 4.23
CA PHE A 322 3.81 -13.61 3.56
C PHE A 322 3.33 -15.06 3.55
N THR A 323 2.02 -15.26 3.35
CA THR A 323 1.34 -16.57 3.46
C THR A 323 1.87 -17.63 2.50
N SER A 324 2.54 -17.21 1.42
CA SER A 324 3.22 -18.09 0.46
C SER A 324 4.71 -18.33 0.78
N GLN A 325 5.23 -17.76 1.87
CA GLN A 325 6.62 -17.83 2.34
C GLN A 325 6.68 -18.00 3.87
N LEU A 326 5.89 -18.94 4.43
CA LEU A 326 5.79 -19.11 5.89
C LEU A 326 7.14 -19.43 6.57
N GLU A 327 8.13 -19.90 5.81
CA GLU A 327 9.52 -20.05 6.24
C GLU A 327 10.20 -18.74 6.68
N LEU A 328 9.60 -17.58 6.39
CA LEU A 328 10.04 -16.27 6.89
C LEU A 328 9.69 -16.06 8.37
N ALA A 329 8.76 -16.82 8.95
CA ALA A 329 8.29 -16.58 10.32
C ALA A 329 9.40 -16.51 11.38
N PRO A 330 10.45 -17.39 11.37
CA PRO A 330 11.57 -17.25 12.29
C PRO A 330 12.34 -15.93 12.14
N LYS A 331 12.54 -15.45 10.90
CA LYS A 331 13.20 -14.16 10.63
C LYS A 331 12.34 -12.99 11.09
N VAL A 332 11.02 -13.08 10.90
CA VAL A 332 10.08 -12.06 11.39
C VAL A 332 10.12 -12.00 12.92
N ALA A 333 10.12 -13.15 13.60
CA ALA A 333 10.27 -13.19 15.05
C ALA A 333 11.61 -12.59 15.53
N ASP A 334 12.71 -12.83 14.81
CA ASP A 334 14.00 -12.18 15.11
C ASP A 334 13.92 -10.66 14.97
N GLU A 335 13.25 -10.15 13.94
CA GLU A 335 13.09 -8.70 13.75
C GLU A 335 12.16 -8.07 14.80
N ILE A 336 11.08 -8.75 15.21
CA ILE A 336 10.24 -8.32 16.33
C ILE A 336 11.09 -8.17 17.60
N ILE A 337 11.92 -9.17 17.91
CA ILE A 337 12.82 -9.13 19.06
C ILE A 337 13.82 -7.98 18.92
N ALA A 338 14.41 -7.79 17.73
CA ALA A 338 15.35 -6.70 17.47
C ALA A 338 14.71 -5.30 17.65
N ILE A 339 13.46 -5.12 17.20
CA ILE A 339 12.68 -3.89 17.43
C ILE A 339 12.48 -3.67 18.94
N ILE A 340 12.07 -4.70 19.67
CA ILE A 340 11.89 -4.61 21.13
C ILE A 340 13.19 -4.23 21.84
N GLU A 341 14.32 -4.83 21.46
CA GLU A 341 15.62 -4.52 22.08
C GLU A 341 16.17 -3.14 21.67
N ARG A 342 15.83 -2.63 20.47
CA ARG A 342 16.18 -1.26 20.06
C ARG A 342 15.42 -0.22 20.88
N ALA A 343 14.13 -0.43 21.12
CA ALA A 343 13.28 0.52 21.85
C ALA A 343 13.60 0.63 23.36
N LYS A 344 14.41 -0.31 23.91
CA LYS A 344 14.88 -0.26 25.31
C LYS A 344 16.13 0.62 25.50
N LYS A 345 16.82 0.96 24.42
CA LYS A 345 18.02 1.81 24.44
C LYS A 345 17.60 3.26 24.29
#